data_AF-A0A316IW91-F1
#
_entry.id   AF-A0A316IW91-F1
#
_cell.length_a   1.000
_cell.length_b   1.000
_cell.length_c   1.000
_cell.angle_alpha   90.00
_cell.angle_beta   90.00
_cell.angle_gamma   90.00
#
_symmetry.space_group_name_H-M   'P 1'
#
loop_
_entity.id
_entity.type
_entity.pdbx_description
1 polymer ?
#
loop_
_entity_poly.entity_id
_entity_poly.type
_entity_poly.pdbx_seq_one_letter_code
_entity_poly.pdbx_strand_id
1 'polypeptide(L)' 'MSTWRKSSYSASGSDCVEVGRGIGIRDSKAPASHLPVNREAWTAFLGIVKACAPSTR' A
#
# COMPACT_ATOMS: atom_id res chain seq x y z
N MET A 1 11.60 -7.46 12.58
CA MET A 1 11.70 -7.46 11.11
C MET A 1 10.31 -7.28 10.55
N SER A 2 10.04 -6.16 9.89
CA SER A 2 8.72 -5.88 9.31
C SER A 2 8.45 -6.87 8.17
N THR A 3 7.40 -7.69 8.31
CA THR A 3 7.02 -8.68 7.28
C THR A 3 6.32 -7.95 6.14
N TRP A 4 7.05 -7.69 5.06
CA TRP A 4 6.51 -7.13 3.82
C TRP A 4 5.76 -8.20 3.03
N ARG A 5 4.61 -7.82 2.44
CA ARG A 5 3.88 -8.68 1.51
C ARG A 5 3.49 -7.91 0.26
N LYS A 6 3.59 -8.56 -0.89
CA LYS A 6 3.09 -8.04 -2.17
C LYS A 6 1.56 -7.93 -2.12
N SER A 7 1.02 -6.81 -2.58
CA SER A 7 -0.43 -6.62 -2.73
C SER A 7 -0.98 -7.56 -3.80
N SER A 8 -2.19 -8.07 -3.58
CA SER A 8 -2.93 -8.88 -4.55
C SER A 8 -3.39 -8.10 -5.78
N TYR A 9 -3.34 -6.76 -5.72
CA TYR A 9 -3.72 -5.87 -6.83
C TYR A 9 -2.55 -5.54 -7.77
N SER A 10 -1.36 -6.07 -7.50
CA SER A 10 -0.19 -5.83 -8.35
C SER A 10 -0.16 -6.78 -9.54
N ALA A 11 -0.22 -6.22 -10.75
CA ALA A 11 -0.10 -6.95 -12.00
C ALA A 11 1.33 -7.51 -12.22
N SER A 12 1.47 -8.45 -13.15
CA SER A 12 2.77 -9.00 -13.54
C SER A 12 3.53 -8.01 -14.43
N GLY A 13 4.40 -7.18 -13.83
CA GLY A 13 5.42 -6.40 -14.55
C GLY A 13 5.35 -4.87 -14.37
N SER A 14 4.23 -4.32 -13.91
CA SER A 14 4.12 -2.92 -13.48
C SER A 14 3.29 -2.82 -12.21
N ASP A 15 3.56 -1.79 -11.39
CA ASP A 15 2.72 -1.43 -10.23
C ASP A 15 2.75 -2.41 -9.05
N CYS A 16 3.95 -2.91 -8.73
CA CYS A 16 4.21 -3.71 -7.53
C CYS A 16 4.21 -2.82 -6.27
N VAL A 17 3.16 -2.92 -5.46
CA VAL A 17 3.05 -2.27 -4.16
C VAL A 17 3.19 -3.33 -3.07
N GLU A 18 4.07 -3.07 -2.11
CA GLU A 18 4.27 -3.90 -0.93
C GLU A 18 3.80 -3.18 0.33
N VAL A 19 3.15 -3.94 1.23
CA VAL A 19 2.63 -3.43 2.50
C VAL A 19 3.24 -4.20 3.67
N GLY A 20 3.58 -3.48 4.74
CA GLY A 20 4.18 -4.03 5.96
C GLY A 20 3.47 -3.50 7.22
N ARG A 21 3.52 -4.27 8.31
CA ARG A 21 3.08 -3.78 9.63
C ARG A 21 4.18 -2.89 10.22
N GLY A 22 3.83 -1.63 10.53
CA GLY A 22 4.79 -0.55 10.77
C GLY A 22 4.95 0.24 9.49
N ILE A 23 4.20 1.32 9.40
CA ILE A 23 3.61 1.80 8.16
C ILE A 23 4.68 2.44 7.27
N GLY A 24 4.93 1.80 6.12
CA GLY A 24 5.73 2.36 5.04
C GLY A 24 5.17 1.91 3.70
N ILE A 25 5.10 2.81 2.73
CA ILE A 25 4.87 2.47 1.34
C ILE A 25 6.23 2.32 0.68
N ARG A 26 6.42 1.25 -0.08
CA ARG A 26 7.67 0.96 -0.76
C ARG A 26 7.40 0.66 -2.22
N ASP A 27 8.25 1.20 -3.07
CA ASP A 27 8.35 0.76 -4.46
C ASP A 27 9.22 -0.51 -4.53
N SER A 28 8.67 -1.59 -5.06
CA SER A 28 9.42 -2.84 -5.24
C SER A 28 10.62 -2.68 -6.17
N LYS A 29 10.60 -1.68 -7.08
CA LYS A 29 11.72 -1.39 -8.00
C LYS A 29 12.81 -0.53 -7.34
N ALA A 30 12.52 0.14 -6.23
CA ALA A 30 13.48 0.88 -5.41
C ALA A 30 13.49 0.39 -3.94
N PRO A 31 14.11 -0.78 -3.69
CA PRO A 31 14.08 -1.48 -2.42
C PRO A 31 14.43 -0.71 -1.14
N ALA A 32 15.33 0.26 -1.28
CA ALA A 32 15.99 0.92 -0.16
C ALA A 32 15.18 2.09 0.41
N SER A 33 14.26 2.65 -0.39
CA SER A 33 13.48 3.83 0.00
C SER A 33 12.05 3.44 0.39
N HIS A 34 11.64 3.83 1.60
CA HIS A 34 10.26 3.65 2.09
C HIS A 34 9.69 5.01 2.52
N LEU A 35 8.43 5.25 2.21
CA LEU A 35 7.68 6.43 2.65
C LEU A 35 6.92 6.07 3.93
N PRO A 36 7.34 6.55 5.11
CA PRO A 36 6.60 6.30 6.34
C PRO A 36 5.28 7.06 6.33
N VAL A 37 4.19 6.40 6.70
CA VAL A 37 2.88 7.04 6.85
C VAL A 37 2.41 6.82 8.29
N ASN A 38 1.82 7.79 8.97
CA ASN A 38 1.29 7.53 10.31
C ASN A 38 -0.03 6.71 10.23
N ARG A 39 -0.47 6.13 11.35
CA ARG A 39 -1.64 5.23 11.37
C ARG A 39 -2.92 5.96 11.03
N GLU A 40 -3.02 7.20 11.49
CA GLU A 40 -4.17 8.06 11.38
C GLU A 40 -4.39 8.47 9.91
N ALA A 41 -3.34 8.92 9.22
CA ALA A 41 -3.37 9.27 7.81
C ALA A 41 -3.62 8.04 6.93
N TRP A 42 -3.03 6.88 7.26
CA TRP A 42 -3.31 5.65 6.54
C TRP A 42 -4.79 5.25 6.65
N THR A 43 -5.38 5.38 7.83
CA THR A 43 -6.81 5.11 8.07
C THR A 43 -7.69 6.08 7.28
N ALA A 44 -7.39 7.37 7.30
CA ALA A 44 -8.13 8.39 6.56
C ALA A 44 -8.08 8.16 5.04
N PHE A 45 -6.89 7.88 4.51
CA PHE A 45 -6.69 7.55 3.09
C PHE A 45 -7.55 6.35 2.66
N LEU A 46 -7.52 5.26 3.43
CA LEU A 46 -8.34 4.08 3.12
C LEU A 46 -9.84 4.38 3.16
N GLY A 47 -10.30 5.28 4.04
CA GLY A 47 -11.69 5.73 4.09
C GLY A 47 -12.11 6.41 2.78
N ILE A 48 -11.28 7.32 2.27
CA ILE A 48 -11.52 8.05 1.02
C ILE A 48 -11.55 7.07 -0.17
N VAL A 49 -10.55 6.18 -0.27
CA VAL A 49 -10.48 5.20 -1.37
C VAL A 49 -11.70 4.29 -1.40
N LYS A 50 -12.16 3.80 -0.24
CA LYS A 50 -13.35 2.94 -0.16
C LYS A 50 -14.64 3.67 -0.51
N ALA A 51 -14.76 4.94 -0.10
CA ALA A 51 -15.93 5.75 -0.42
C ALA A 51 -16.01 6.08 -1.92
N CYS A 52 -14.86 6.18 -2.59
CA CYS A 52 -14.77 6.51 -4.01
C CYS A 52 -14.70 5.28 -4.92
N ALA A 53 -14.51 4.07 -4.37
CA ALA A 53 -14.48 2.85 -5.17
C ALA A 53 -15.90 2.57 -5.72
N PRO A 54 -16.06 2.36 -7.04
CA PRO A 54 -17.33 1.95 -7.60
C PRO A 54 -17.71 0.61 -6.94
N SER A 55 -18.89 0.55 -6.35
CA SER A 55 -19.45 -0.66 -5.76
C SER A 55 -19.54 -1.73 -6.85
N THR A 56 -18.52 -2.58 -6.96
CA THR A 56 -18.56 -3.76 -7.81
C THR A 56 -19.68 -4.66 -7.28
N ARG A 57 -20.81 -4.64 -7.98
CA ARG A 57 -21.86 -5.65 -7.89
C ARG A 57 -21.59 -6.68 -8.97
#